data_AF-A0AAE3JF60-F1
#
_entry.id   AF-A0AAE3JF60-F1
#
_cell.length_a   1.000
_cell.length_b   1.000
_cell.length_c   1.000
_cell.angle_alpha   90.00
_cell.angle_beta   90.00
_cell.angle_gamma   90.00
#
_symmetry.space_group_name_H-M   'P 1'
#
loop_
_entity.id
_entity.type
_entity.pdbx_description
1 polymer ?
#
loop_
_entity_poly.entity_id
_entity_poly.type
_entity_poly.pdbx_seq_one_letter_code
_entity_poly.pdbx_strand_id
1 'polypeptide(L)'
;MAEPALTLRDHPQIIDLISVLEQSGLQKQKEEVQALVGYIDGMEEKLSQMMDEMKEMRLEVGKLHDKGIRARCSQLADTVEGKVRQTKVMVSTAKENLISSAKQMVQTFREKGRSALCHAAQALHIPSVLSRMGRGFAHSEKSMGQLAVRLDSMREELHQAGGHIKNAGLALTGKEPQESKELSADKGVLAKLRSFVLSCGKVFSEMERDMALTVERINGGRSSVKTELQGLRSAQAGQRRQAASKEQAR
;
A
#
# COMPACT_ATOMS: atom_id res chain seq x y z
N MET A 1 -29.40 -2.02 3.66
CA MET A 1 -28.58 -3.03 4.35
C MET A 1 -27.38 -3.31 3.46
N ALA A 2 -26.17 -2.93 3.87
CA ALA A 2 -24.96 -3.32 3.14
C ALA A 2 -24.67 -4.77 3.53
N GLU A 3 -24.57 -5.67 2.54
CA GLU A 3 -24.03 -7.01 2.78
C GLU A 3 -22.67 -6.88 3.48
N PRO A 4 -22.37 -7.73 4.48
CA PRO A 4 -21.04 -7.75 5.05
C PRO A 4 -20.07 -8.09 3.92
N ALA A 5 -19.15 -7.17 3.61
CA ALA A 5 -18.12 -7.40 2.62
C ALA A 5 -17.30 -8.61 3.09
N LEU A 6 -17.47 -9.75 2.43
CA LEU A 6 -16.68 -10.95 2.69
C LEU A 6 -15.20 -10.59 2.57
N THR A 7 -14.41 -11.04 3.55
CA THR A 7 -12.95 -10.98 3.42
C THR A 7 -12.54 -11.82 2.22
N LEU A 8 -11.47 -11.43 1.55
CA LEU A 8 -11.01 -12.15 0.36
C LEU A 8 -10.63 -13.59 0.71
N ARG A 9 -10.16 -13.82 1.94
CA ARG A 9 -9.91 -15.17 2.49
C ARG A 9 -11.15 -16.07 2.53
N ASP A 10 -12.31 -15.51 2.83
CA ASP A 10 -13.57 -16.26 2.95
C ASP A 10 -14.34 -16.33 1.62
N HIS A 11 -13.82 -15.72 0.56
CA HIS A 11 -14.48 -15.64 -0.73
C HIS A 11 -14.49 -17.01 -1.44
N PRO A 12 -15.65 -17.54 -1.90
CA PRO A 12 -15.75 -18.91 -2.42
C PRO A 12 -14.77 -19.23 -3.54
N GLN A 13 -14.57 -18.31 -4.48
CA GLN A 13 -13.65 -18.45 -5.60
C GLN A 13 -12.18 -18.57 -5.16
N ILE A 14 -11.81 -17.91 -4.05
CA ILE A 14 -10.46 -17.96 -3.50
C ILE A 14 -10.26 -19.29 -2.78
N ILE A 15 -11.25 -19.73 -1.99
CA ILE A 15 -11.26 -21.04 -1.33
C ILE A 15 -11.12 -22.16 -2.38
N ASP A 16 -11.95 -22.13 -3.43
CA ASP A 16 -11.92 -23.09 -4.53
C ASP A 16 -10.54 -23.11 -5.22
N LEU A 17 -9.96 -21.94 -5.48
CA LEU A 17 -8.62 -21.85 -6.08
C LEU A 17 -7.56 -22.49 -5.19
N ILE A 18 -7.57 -22.19 -3.88
CA ILE A 18 -6.62 -22.76 -2.92
C ILE A 18 -6.74 -24.29 -2.90
N SER A 19 -7.96 -24.83 -2.87
CA SER A 19 -8.20 -26.27 -2.90
C SER A 19 -7.71 -26.91 -4.21
N VAL A 20 -7.97 -26.28 -5.35
CA VAL A 20 -7.52 -26.78 -6.67
C VAL A 20 -6.00 -26.76 -6.81
N LEU A 21 -5.33 -25.72 -6.29
CA LEU A 21 -3.86 -25.63 -6.27
C LEU A 21 -3.26 -26.73 -5.39
N GLU A 22 -3.87 -26.99 -4.22
CA GLU A 22 -3.43 -28.05 -3.31
C GLU A 22 -3.58 -29.45 -3.92
N GLN A 23 -4.75 -29.76 -4.48
CA GLN A 23 -5.01 -31.03 -5.19
C GLN A 23 -4.06 -31.23 -6.37
N SER A 24 -3.62 -30.15 -7.00
CA SER A 24 -2.68 -30.16 -8.12
C SER A 24 -1.21 -30.18 -7.70
N GLY A 25 -0.90 -30.21 -6.40
CA GLY A 25 0.47 -30.17 -5.88
C GLY A 25 1.21 -28.85 -6.14
N LEU A 26 0.48 -27.76 -6.39
CA LEU A 26 1.01 -26.43 -6.68
C LEU A 26 1.17 -25.61 -5.39
N GLN A 27 1.93 -26.15 -4.43
CA GLN A 27 2.09 -25.56 -3.10
C GLN A 27 2.66 -24.14 -3.14
N LYS A 28 3.63 -23.89 -4.02
CA LYS A 28 4.20 -22.56 -4.20
C LYS A 28 3.15 -21.52 -4.62
N GLN A 29 2.33 -21.84 -5.61
CA GLN A 29 1.28 -20.95 -6.09
C GLN A 29 0.19 -20.76 -5.04
N LYS A 30 -0.13 -21.81 -4.28
CA LYS A 30 -1.04 -21.71 -3.13
C LYS A 30 -0.53 -20.68 -2.11
N GLU A 31 0.74 -20.78 -1.70
CA GLU A 31 1.37 -19.83 -0.77
C GLU A 31 1.39 -18.41 -1.33
N GLU A 32 1.72 -18.24 -2.62
CA GLU A 32 1.71 -16.93 -3.28
C GLU A 32 0.31 -16.30 -3.29
N VAL A 33 -0.73 -17.10 -3.58
CA VAL A 33 -2.14 -16.65 -3.55
C VAL A 33 -2.56 -16.29 -2.12
N GLN A 34 -2.26 -17.14 -1.14
CA GLN A 34 -2.61 -16.88 0.27
C GLN A 34 -1.91 -15.62 0.81
N ALA A 35 -0.65 -15.40 0.43
CA ALA A 35 0.06 -14.17 0.76
C ALA A 35 -0.65 -12.95 0.15
N LEU A 36 -0.93 -12.98 -1.16
CA LEU A 36 -1.62 -11.89 -1.84
C LEU A 36 -3.00 -11.58 -1.21
N VAL A 37 -3.76 -12.61 -0.87
CA VAL A 37 -5.06 -12.49 -0.20
C VAL A 37 -4.92 -11.78 1.15
N GLY A 38 -4.02 -12.26 2.01
CA GLY A 38 -3.79 -11.66 3.33
C GLY A 38 -3.34 -10.20 3.25
N TYR A 39 -2.54 -9.85 2.24
CA TYR A 39 -2.11 -8.48 2.03
C TYR A 39 -3.24 -7.57 1.56
N ILE A 40 -4.06 -8.01 0.59
CA ILE A 40 -5.19 -7.21 0.11
C ILE A 40 -6.17 -6.95 1.25
N ASP A 41 -6.54 -7.98 2.03
CA ASP A 41 -7.45 -7.83 3.17
C ASP A 41 -6.89 -6.84 4.21
N GLY A 42 -5.61 -6.99 4.60
CA GLY A 42 -4.98 -6.08 5.55
C GLY A 42 -4.85 -4.64 5.04
N MET A 43 -4.72 -4.44 3.73
CA MET A 43 -4.70 -3.12 3.12
C MET A 43 -6.08 -2.48 3.10
N GLU A 44 -7.12 -3.24 2.75
CA GLU A 44 -8.50 -2.75 2.77
C GLU A 44 -8.91 -2.29 4.17
N GLU A 45 -8.49 -3.02 5.20
CA GLU A 45 -8.72 -2.66 6.60
C GLU A 45 -8.02 -1.33 6.95
N LYS A 46 -6.70 -1.25 6.78
CA LYS A 46 -5.91 -0.03 7.07
C LYS A 46 -6.44 1.20 6.31
N LEU A 47 -6.80 1.05 5.03
CA LEU A 47 -7.36 2.13 4.22
C LEU A 47 -8.76 2.54 4.68
N SER A 48 -9.55 1.61 5.22
CA SER A 48 -10.86 1.92 5.78
C SER A 48 -10.73 2.66 7.10
N GLN A 49 -9.82 2.24 7.99
CA GLN A 49 -9.49 2.97 9.22
C GLN A 49 -9.02 4.40 8.91
N MET A 50 -8.12 4.57 7.94
CA MET A 50 -7.69 5.90 7.49
C MET A 50 -8.84 6.77 6.98
N MET A 51 -9.82 6.19 6.26
CA MET A 51 -11.00 6.92 5.82
C MET A 51 -11.92 7.33 6.98
N ASP A 52 -11.98 6.54 8.05
CA ASP A 52 -12.77 6.88 9.23
C ASP A 52 -12.09 7.98 10.05
N GLU A 53 -10.78 7.87 10.30
CA GLU A 53 -9.99 8.95 10.92
C GLU A 53 -10.06 10.25 10.09
N MET A 54 -10.11 10.14 8.75
CA MET A 54 -10.27 11.30 7.88
C MET A 54 -11.59 12.04 8.11
N LYS A 55 -12.69 11.33 8.39
CA LYS A 55 -13.98 11.97 8.71
C LYS A 55 -13.87 12.80 9.98
N GLU A 56 -13.20 12.28 11.01
CA GLU A 56 -12.96 13.00 12.26
C GLU A 56 -12.09 14.24 12.01
N MET A 57 -11.04 14.10 11.19
CA MET A 57 -10.17 15.21 10.83
C MET A 57 -10.92 16.32 10.08
N ARG A 58 -11.89 15.98 9.22
CA ARG A 58 -12.75 17.00 8.57
C ARG A 58 -13.59 17.78 9.58
N LEU A 59 -14.11 17.13 10.62
CA LEU A 59 -14.86 17.80 11.67
C LEU A 59 -13.97 18.78 12.44
N GLU A 60 -12.74 18.40 12.76
CA GLU A 60 -11.76 19.28 13.40
C GLU A 60 -11.38 20.46 12.52
N VAL A 61 -11.14 20.25 11.21
CA VAL A 61 -10.90 21.35 10.25
C VAL A 61 -12.09 22.30 10.19
N GLY A 62 -13.32 21.79 10.32
CA GLY A 62 -14.53 22.61 10.39
C GLY A 62 -14.59 23.56 11.59
N LYS A 63 -13.84 23.27 12.67
CA LYS A 63 -13.78 24.09 13.90
C LYS A 63 -12.81 25.28 13.80
N LEU A 64 -12.06 25.41 12.70
CA LEU A 64 -11.16 26.54 12.48
C LEU A 64 -11.93 27.88 12.47
N HIS A 65 -11.43 28.87 13.19
CA HIS A 65 -12.07 30.18 13.34
C HIS A 65 -11.74 31.08 12.13
N ASP A 66 -10.47 31.13 11.74
CA ASP A 66 -10.04 31.89 10.56
C ASP A 66 -10.61 31.27 9.28
N LYS A 67 -11.41 32.05 8.55
CA LYS A 67 -12.12 31.58 7.36
C LYS A 67 -11.16 31.23 6.21
N GLY A 68 -10.05 31.95 6.06
CA GLY A 68 -9.07 31.72 5.01
C GLY A 68 -8.25 30.45 5.25
N ILE A 69 -7.79 30.27 6.50
CA ILE A 69 -7.07 29.07 6.93
C ILE A 69 -8.00 27.87 6.87
N ARG A 70 -9.26 28.00 7.33
CA ARG A 70 -10.26 26.95 7.20
C ARG A 70 -10.47 26.50 5.76
N ALA A 71 -10.58 27.44 4.82
CA ALA A 71 -10.76 27.12 3.40
C ALA A 71 -9.54 26.36 2.85
N ARG A 72 -8.32 26.83 3.13
CA ARG A 72 -7.08 26.16 2.70
C ARG A 72 -6.91 24.77 3.34
N CYS A 73 -7.18 24.63 4.64
CA CYS A 73 -7.16 23.35 5.35
C CYS A 73 -8.22 22.40 4.81
N SER A 74 -9.40 22.88 4.46
CA SER A 74 -10.46 22.05 3.85
C SER A 74 -10.02 21.53 2.49
N GLN A 75 -9.40 22.37 1.65
CA GLN A 75 -8.86 21.94 0.36
C GLN A 75 -7.73 20.91 0.51
N LEU A 76 -6.84 21.09 1.51
CA LEU A 76 -5.80 20.11 1.81
C LEU A 76 -6.42 18.80 2.30
N ALA A 77 -7.41 18.86 3.19
CA ALA A 77 -8.17 17.71 3.64
C ALA A 77 -8.82 16.97 2.46
N ASP A 78 -9.53 17.65 1.56
CA ASP A 78 -10.12 17.04 0.36
C ASP A 78 -9.04 16.36 -0.53
N THR A 79 -7.84 16.94 -0.59
CA THR A 79 -6.70 16.35 -1.33
C THR A 79 -6.21 15.07 -0.65
N VAL A 80 -6.08 15.06 0.67
CA VAL A 80 -5.69 13.87 1.45
C VAL A 80 -6.72 12.75 1.26
N GLU A 81 -8.01 13.06 1.45
CA GLU A 81 -9.11 12.12 1.27
C GLU A 81 -9.14 11.56 -0.15
N GLY A 82 -8.95 12.43 -1.16
CA GLY A 82 -8.87 12.03 -2.56
C GLY A 82 -7.75 11.01 -2.82
N LYS A 83 -6.58 11.19 -2.20
CA LYS A 83 -5.45 10.26 -2.32
C LYS A 83 -5.69 8.94 -1.60
N VAL A 84 -6.22 8.97 -0.37
CA VAL A 84 -6.59 7.74 0.35
C VAL A 84 -7.62 6.93 -0.43
N ARG A 85 -8.65 7.59 -0.95
CA ARG A 85 -9.69 6.97 -1.78
C ARG A 85 -9.14 6.40 -3.08
N GLN A 86 -8.24 7.11 -3.76
CA GLN A 86 -7.56 6.62 -4.96
C GLN A 86 -6.81 5.31 -4.68
N THR A 87 -6.08 5.25 -3.57
CA THR A 87 -5.36 4.05 -3.14
C THR A 87 -6.31 2.91 -2.77
N LYS A 88 -7.44 3.22 -2.11
CA LYS A 88 -8.50 2.24 -1.83
C LYS A 88 -9.06 1.61 -3.11
N VAL A 89 -9.38 2.42 -4.12
CA VAL A 89 -9.85 1.92 -5.42
C VAL A 89 -8.81 1.01 -6.08
N MET A 90 -7.53 1.35 -6.01
CA MET A 90 -6.45 0.50 -6.54
C MET A 90 -6.43 -0.88 -5.86
N VAL A 91 -6.55 -0.93 -4.52
CA VAL A 91 -6.57 -2.20 -3.77
C VAL A 91 -7.82 -3.01 -4.08
N SER A 92 -9.00 -2.38 -4.12
CA SER A 92 -10.25 -3.07 -4.47
C SER A 92 -10.23 -3.57 -5.92
N THR A 93 -9.59 -2.85 -6.84
CA THR A 93 -9.38 -3.35 -8.22
C THR A 93 -8.47 -4.60 -8.22
N ALA A 94 -7.43 -4.64 -7.39
CA ALA A 94 -6.58 -5.82 -7.26
C ALA A 94 -7.36 -7.02 -6.69
N LYS A 95 -8.25 -6.76 -5.72
CA LYS A 95 -9.18 -7.75 -5.16
C LYS A 95 -10.09 -8.36 -6.23
N GLU A 96 -10.81 -7.53 -6.97
CA GLU A 96 -11.73 -7.96 -8.04
C GLU A 96 -11.02 -8.75 -9.14
N ASN A 97 -9.81 -8.31 -9.52
CA ASN A 97 -8.98 -9.02 -10.49
C ASN A 97 -8.51 -10.39 -9.98
N LEU A 98 -8.19 -10.51 -8.68
CA LEU A 98 -7.82 -11.79 -8.08
C LEU A 98 -9.01 -12.76 -8.05
N ILE A 99 -10.19 -12.28 -7.66
CA ILE A 99 -11.44 -13.08 -7.67
C ILE A 99 -11.74 -13.60 -9.09
N SER A 100 -11.65 -12.70 -10.07
CA SER A 100 -11.89 -13.04 -11.48
C SER A 100 -10.89 -14.07 -12.00
N SER A 101 -9.60 -13.87 -11.69
CA SER A 101 -8.54 -14.82 -12.03
C SER A 101 -8.75 -16.17 -11.36
N ALA A 102 -9.12 -16.19 -10.08
CA ALA A 102 -9.40 -17.41 -9.34
C ALA A 102 -10.53 -18.23 -9.97
N LYS A 103 -11.63 -17.56 -10.33
CA LYS A 103 -12.74 -18.18 -11.06
C LYS A 103 -12.26 -18.82 -12.38
N GLN A 104 -11.48 -18.09 -13.18
CA GLN A 104 -10.97 -18.59 -14.46
C GLN A 104 -10.01 -19.78 -14.30
N MET A 105 -9.17 -19.76 -13.26
CA MET A 105 -8.22 -20.84 -12.97
C MET A 105 -8.94 -22.12 -12.54
N VAL A 106 -9.94 -22.01 -11.67
CA VAL A 106 -10.77 -23.16 -11.25
C VAL A 106 -11.52 -23.74 -12.45
N GLN A 107 -12.07 -22.90 -13.31
CA GLN A 107 -12.71 -23.34 -14.55
C GLN A 107 -11.71 -24.05 -15.49
N THR A 108 -10.53 -23.47 -15.69
CA THR A 108 -9.47 -24.06 -16.51
C THR A 108 -9.05 -25.44 -16.00
N PHE A 109 -8.96 -25.61 -14.67
CA PHE A 109 -8.68 -26.90 -14.07
C PHE A 109 -9.79 -27.93 -14.35
N ARG A 110 -11.07 -27.53 -14.21
CA ARG A 110 -12.21 -28.41 -14.47
C ARG A 110 -12.29 -28.85 -15.94
N GLU A 111 -12.00 -27.95 -16.88
CA GLU A 111 -12.14 -28.22 -18.31
C GLU A 111 -10.90 -28.90 -18.93
N LYS A 112 -9.70 -28.50 -18.50
CA LYS A 112 -8.43 -28.84 -19.18
C LYS A 112 -7.41 -29.53 -18.26
N GLY A 113 -7.75 -29.72 -16.99
CA GLY A 113 -6.94 -30.43 -16.01
C GLY A 113 -5.69 -29.68 -15.54
N ARG A 114 -4.83 -30.42 -14.83
CA ARG A 114 -3.66 -29.90 -14.10
C ARG A 114 -2.67 -29.12 -14.96
N SER A 115 -2.35 -29.59 -16.17
CA SER A 115 -1.35 -28.95 -17.03
C SER A 115 -1.75 -27.52 -17.43
N ALA A 116 -3.03 -27.32 -17.76
CA ALA A 116 -3.56 -26.00 -18.09
C ALA A 116 -3.60 -25.08 -16.87
N LEU A 117 -3.95 -25.62 -15.69
CA LEU A 117 -3.88 -24.86 -14.43
C LEU A 117 -2.46 -24.39 -14.12
N CYS A 118 -1.44 -25.25 -14.28
CA CYS A 118 -0.05 -24.85 -14.09
C CYS A 118 0.33 -23.64 -14.96
N HIS A 119 -0.06 -23.66 -16.23
CA HIS A 119 0.18 -22.55 -17.15
C HIS A 119 -0.59 -21.29 -16.74
N ALA A 120 -1.87 -21.42 -16.37
CA ALA A 120 -2.69 -20.30 -15.92
C ALA A 120 -2.14 -19.66 -14.62
N ALA A 121 -1.68 -20.48 -13.68
CA ALA A 121 -1.09 -20.01 -12.43
C ALA A 121 0.22 -19.25 -12.64
N GLN A 122 1.02 -19.65 -13.63
CA GLN A 122 2.23 -18.92 -14.01
C GLN A 122 1.89 -17.55 -14.63
N ALA A 123 0.79 -17.46 -15.38
CA ALA A 123 0.33 -16.23 -16.01
C ALA A 123 -0.25 -15.19 -15.02
N LEU A 124 -0.66 -15.61 -13.83
CA LEU A 124 -1.21 -14.72 -12.79
C LEU A 124 -0.21 -13.67 -12.30
N HIS A 125 1.10 -13.88 -12.52
CA HIS A 125 2.20 -12.93 -12.25
C HIS A 125 2.01 -12.10 -10.96
N ILE A 126 1.71 -12.77 -9.84
CA ILE A 126 1.47 -12.15 -8.52
C ILE A 126 2.55 -11.12 -8.14
N PRO A 127 3.86 -11.37 -8.35
CA PRO A 127 4.89 -10.36 -8.10
C PRO A 127 4.65 -9.03 -8.83
N SER A 128 4.16 -9.07 -10.07
CA SER A 128 3.89 -7.86 -10.87
C SER A 128 2.71 -7.07 -10.31
N VAL A 129 1.67 -7.75 -9.80
CA VAL A 129 0.53 -7.11 -9.13
C VAL A 129 1.00 -6.42 -7.85
N LEU A 130 1.74 -7.13 -7.00
CA LEU A 130 2.31 -6.58 -5.76
C LEU A 130 3.22 -5.38 -6.05
N SER A 131 4.12 -5.47 -7.03
CA SER A 131 4.98 -4.34 -7.43
C SER A 131 4.20 -3.13 -7.95
N ARG A 132 3.08 -3.35 -8.67
CA ARG A 132 2.23 -2.25 -9.15
C ARG A 132 1.55 -1.53 -7.99
N MET A 133 1.03 -2.27 -7.01
CA MET A 133 0.46 -1.68 -5.80
C MET A 133 1.52 -0.95 -4.97
N GLY A 134 2.71 -1.56 -4.80
CA GLY A 134 3.86 -0.94 -4.13
C GLY A 134 4.19 0.45 -4.68
N ARG A 135 4.25 0.60 -6.01
CA ARG A 135 4.44 1.93 -6.64
C ARG A 135 3.31 2.91 -6.34
N GLY A 136 2.06 2.43 -6.26
CA GLY A 136 0.91 3.25 -5.88
C GLY A 136 1.01 3.76 -4.44
N PHE A 137 1.49 2.93 -3.52
CA PHE A 137 1.77 3.33 -2.14
C PHE A 137 2.92 4.31 -2.04
N ALA A 138 4.06 4.07 -2.70
CA ALA A 138 5.17 5.03 -2.78
C ALA A 138 4.73 6.40 -3.31
N HIS A 139 3.89 6.41 -4.35
CA HIS A 139 3.35 7.66 -4.90
C HIS A 139 2.44 8.39 -3.89
N SER A 140 1.65 7.65 -3.12
CA SER A 140 0.74 8.20 -2.12
C SER A 140 1.51 8.74 -0.92
N GLU A 141 2.53 8.01 -0.45
CA GLU A 141 3.46 8.43 0.60
C GLU A 141 4.15 9.74 0.23
N LYS A 142 4.74 9.83 -0.96
CA LYS A 142 5.31 11.07 -1.49
C LYS A 142 4.29 12.22 -1.54
N SER A 143 3.05 11.93 -1.95
CA SER A 143 1.98 12.94 -1.97
C SER A 143 1.66 13.46 -0.56
N MET A 144 1.62 12.57 0.44
CA MET A 144 1.42 12.96 1.84
C MET A 144 2.59 13.81 2.37
N GLY A 145 3.82 13.47 2.01
CA GLY A 145 4.99 14.29 2.34
C GLY A 145 4.89 15.72 1.79
N GLN A 146 4.46 15.88 0.54
CA GLN A 146 4.23 17.20 -0.06
C GLN A 146 3.11 17.99 0.62
N LEU A 147 2.04 17.32 1.04
CA LEU A 147 0.94 17.94 1.79
C LEU A 147 1.39 18.37 3.18
N ALA A 148 2.24 17.59 3.86
CA ALA A 148 2.81 17.96 5.14
C ALA A 148 3.68 19.23 5.03
N VAL A 149 4.50 19.35 3.97
CA VAL A 149 5.30 20.56 3.71
C VAL A 149 4.40 21.79 3.51
N ARG A 150 3.28 21.65 2.78
CA ARG A 150 2.32 22.76 2.61
C ARG A 150 1.67 23.17 3.94
N LEU A 151 1.36 22.21 4.81
CA LEU A 151 0.85 22.48 6.15
C LEU A 151 1.89 23.18 7.03
N ASP A 152 3.16 22.83 6.88
CA ASP A 152 4.26 23.52 7.59
C ASP A 152 4.37 24.98 7.16
N SER A 153 4.26 25.28 5.85
CA SER A 153 4.22 26.67 5.36
C SER A 153 3.01 27.44 5.91
N MET A 154 1.81 26.84 5.91
CA MET A 154 0.62 27.49 6.46
C MET A 154 0.73 27.75 7.96
N ARG A 155 1.33 26.82 8.71
CA ARG A 155 1.58 26.97 10.15
C ARG A 155 2.54 28.13 10.41
N GLU A 156 3.58 28.27 9.60
CA GLU A 156 4.55 29.37 9.70
C GLU A 156 3.90 30.73 9.39
N GLU A 157 3.10 30.83 8.32
CA GLU A 157 2.32 32.03 7.99
C GLU A 157 1.40 32.44 9.17
N LEU A 158 0.69 31.48 9.76
CA LEU A 158 -0.17 31.72 10.92
C LEU A 158 0.64 32.13 12.15
N HIS A 159 1.82 31.55 12.35
CA HIS A 159 2.71 31.91 13.43
C HIS A 159 3.18 33.37 13.32
N GLN A 160 3.62 33.78 12.14
CA GLN A 160 4.06 35.15 11.84
C GLN A 160 2.92 36.16 11.99
N ALA A 161 1.74 35.86 11.43
CA ALA A 161 0.56 36.70 11.58
C ALA A 161 0.18 36.90 13.06
N GLY A 162 0.22 35.82 13.86
CA GLY A 162 0.02 35.91 15.31
C GLY A 162 1.07 36.77 16.02
N GLY A 163 2.34 36.69 15.61
CA GLY A 163 3.42 37.52 16.12
C GLY A 163 3.23 39.01 15.82
N HIS A 164 2.78 39.35 14.60
CA HIS A 164 2.47 40.73 14.23
C HIS A 164 1.29 41.30 15.04
N ILE A 165 0.22 40.52 15.23
CA ILE A 165 -0.93 40.92 16.06
C ILE A 165 -0.48 41.17 17.51
N LYS A 166 0.35 40.28 18.05
CA LYS A 166 0.94 40.40 19.38
C LYS A 166 1.73 41.70 19.53
N ASN A 167 2.61 42.00 18.58
CA ASN A 167 3.45 43.20 18.60
C ASN A 167 2.64 44.49 18.37
N ALA A 168 1.63 44.46 17.51
CA ALA A 168 0.74 45.60 17.29
C ALA A 168 -0.11 45.92 18.54
N GLY A 169 -0.63 44.89 19.23
CA GLY A 169 -1.36 45.06 20.49
C GLY A 169 -0.52 45.70 21.59
N LEU A 170 0.76 45.31 21.69
CA LEU A 170 1.75 45.97 22.55
C LEU A 170 1.88 47.46 22.25
N ALA A 171 2.13 47.80 20.98
CA ALA A 171 2.35 49.16 20.54
C ALA A 171 1.14 50.08 20.78
N LEU A 172 -0.08 49.51 20.74
CA LEU A 172 -1.32 50.27 20.92
C LEU A 172 -1.79 50.39 22.37
N THR A 173 -1.51 49.40 23.23
CA THR A 173 -2.12 49.32 24.57
C THR A 173 -1.13 49.37 25.74
N GLY A 174 0.18 49.27 25.48
CA GLY A 174 1.23 49.29 26.50
C GLY A 174 1.16 48.14 27.52
N LYS A 175 0.28 47.16 27.30
CA LYS A 175 0.10 45.97 28.14
C LYS A 175 0.74 44.75 27.50
N GLU A 176 1.05 43.74 28.31
CA GLU A 176 1.55 42.47 27.78
C GLU A 176 0.60 41.90 26.72
N PRO A 177 1.13 41.49 25.56
CA PRO A 177 0.30 41.04 24.47
C PRO A 177 -0.03 39.57 24.65
N GLN A 178 -1.33 39.27 24.63
CA GLN A 178 -1.84 37.92 24.78
C GLN A 178 -2.24 37.37 23.40
N GLU A 179 -1.79 36.15 23.08
CA GLU A 179 -2.26 35.46 21.89
C GLU A 179 -3.76 35.17 22.01
N SER A 180 -4.51 35.38 20.92
CA SER A 180 -5.96 35.11 20.97
C SER A 180 -6.22 33.61 21.14
N LYS A 181 -7.24 33.27 21.94
CA LYS A 181 -7.67 31.87 22.13
C LYS A 181 -8.00 31.19 20.80
N GLU A 182 -8.55 31.96 19.86
CA GLU A 182 -8.90 31.50 18.51
C GLU A 182 -7.65 31.15 17.68
N LEU A 183 -6.62 32.01 17.68
CA LEU A 183 -5.35 31.73 16.99
C LEU A 183 -4.63 30.50 17.54
N SER A 184 -4.64 30.33 18.87
CA SER A 184 -4.08 29.15 19.53
C SER A 184 -4.85 27.88 19.17
N ALA A 185 -6.19 27.94 19.15
CA ALA A 185 -7.03 26.83 18.72
C ALA A 185 -6.75 26.43 17.25
N ASP A 186 -6.64 27.42 16.35
CA ASP A 186 -6.40 27.18 14.94
C ASP A 186 -5.02 26.56 14.67
N LYS A 187 -3.98 27.00 15.40
CA LYS A 187 -2.65 26.34 15.41
C LYS A 187 -2.74 24.88 15.86
N GLY A 188 -3.56 24.59 16.87
CA GLY A 188 -3.80 23.24 17.36
C GLY A 188 -4.42 22.32 16.29
N VAL A 189 -5.45 22.81 15.59
CA VAL A 189 -6.09 22.05 14.50
C VAL A 189 -5.13 21.81 13.34
N LEU A 190 -4.33 22.80 12.95
CA LEU A 190 -3.27 22.65 11.93
C LEU A 190 -2.24 21.57 12.32
N ALA A 191 -1.82 21.55 13.59
CA ALA A 191 -0.89 20.54 14.08
C ALA A 191 -1.50 19.12 14.03
N LYS A 192 -2.78 18.97 14.39
CA LYS A 192 -3.52 17.70 14.26
C LYS A 192 -3.60 17.25 12.81
N LEU A 193 -4.01 18.13 11.90
CA LEU A 193 -4.10 17.82 10.46
C LEU A 193 -2.75 17.37 9.89
N ARG A 194 -1.67 18.06 10.27
CA ARG A 194 -0.31 17.66 9.88
C ARG A 194 0.06 16.28 10.41
N SER A 195 -0.22 16.01 11.68
CA SER A 195 0.03 14.70 12.28
C SER A 195 -0.73 13.58 11.55
N PHE A 196 -1.99 13.83 11.20
CA PHE A 196 -2.81 12.90 10.44
C PHE A 196 -2.22 12.62 9.04
N VAL A 197 -1.80 13.67 8.31
CA VAL A 197 -1.15 13.52 6.99
C VAL A 197 0.14 12.69 7.08
N LEU A 198 0.97 12.93 8.11
CA LEU A 198 2.18 12.14 8.33
C LEU A 198 1.87 10.68 8.69
N SER A 199 0.82 10.45 9.49
CA SER A 199 0.35 9.10 9.80
C SER A 199 -0.05 8.35 8.52
N CYS A 200 -0.83 9.00 7.64
CA CYS A 200 -1.19 8.44 6.33
C CYS A 200 0.06 8.11 5.50
N GLY A 201 1.05 9.02 5.45
CA GLY A 201 2.32 8.80 4.77
C GLY A 201 3.07 7.57 5.31
N LYS A 202 3.12 7.42 6.63
CA LYS A 202 3.74 6.28 7.30
C LYS A 202 3.04 4.96 6.95
N VAL A 203 1.70 4.92 6.99
CA VAL A 203 0.93 3.72 6.64
C VAL A 203 1.21 3.31 5.19
N PHE A 204 1.26 4.27 4.25
CA PHE A 204 1.63 3.97 2.87
C PHE A 204 3.07 3.47 2.72
N SER A 205 4.02 4.06 3.44
CA SER A 205 5.42 3.58 3.47
C SER A 205 5.51 2.14 3.97
N GLU A 206 4.79 1.81 5.05
CA GLU A 206 4.75 0.46 5.60
C GLU A 206 4.14 -0.55 4.61
N MET A 207 3.04 -0.19 3.95
CA MET A 207 2.41 -1.02 2.91
C MET A 207 3.36 -1.28 1.73
N GLU A 208 4.10 -0.26 1.27
CA GLU A 208 5.06 -0.38 0.19
C GLU A 208 6.20 -1.34 0.55
N ARG A 209 6.77 -1.16 1.74
CA ARG A 209 7.86 -2.00 2.25
C ARG A 209 7.42 -3.45 2.43
N ASP A 210 6.24 -3.69 2.99
CA ASP A 210 5.69 -5.03 3.19
C ASP A 210 5.47 -5.75 1.85
N MET A 211 5.05 -5.01 0.81
CA MET A 211 4.95 -5.51 -0.55
C MET A 211 6.31 -5.86 -1.16
N ALA A 212 7.30 -4.98 -1.01
CA ALA A 212 8.65 -5.23 -1.51
C ALA A 212 9.25 -6.50 -0.90
N LEU A 213 9.16 -6.66 0.42
CA LEU A 213 9.63 -7.86 1.13
C LEU A 213 8.92 -9.14 0.67
N THR A 214 7.63 -9.04 0.34
CA THR A 214 6.85 -10.18 -0.17
C THR A 214 7.30 -10.58 -1.56
N VAL A 215 7.49 -9.59 -2.45
CA VAL A 215 8.01 -9.83 -3.80
C VAL A 215 9.40 -10.46 -3.74
N GLU A 216 10.26 -9.98 -2.84
CA GLU A 216 11.58 -10.57 -2.59
C GLU A 216 11.49 -12.00 -2.08
N ARG A 217 10.60 -12.32 -1.14
CA ARG A 217 10.40 -13.69 -0.64
C ARG A 217 9.93 -14.63 -1.77
N ILE A 218 8.98 -14.19 -2.58
CA ILE A 218 8.45 -14.96 -3.72
C ILE A 218 9.54 -15.19 -4.78
N ASN A 219 10.38 -14.18 -5.05
CA ASN A 219 11.45 -14.24 -6.03
C ASN A 219 12.74 -14.93 -5.52
N GLY A 220 13.04 -14.85 -4.23
CA GLY A 220 14.19 -15.51 -3.60
C GLY A 220 14.10 -17.03 -3.67
N GLY A 221 12.88 -17.58 -3.65
CA GLY A 221 12.64 -18.98 -3.98
C GLY A 221 12.83 -19.33 -5.47
N ARG A 222 12.91 -18.35 -6.38
CA ARG A 222 13.22 -18.56 -7.82
C ARG A 222 14.71 -18.44 -8.13
N SER A 223 15.45 -17.59 -7.41
CA SER A 223 16.90 -17.43 -7.62
C SER A 223 17.67 -18.67 -7.16
N SER A 224 17.31 -19.25 -6.01
CA SER A 224 17.95 -20.47 -5.49
C SER A 224 17.84 -21.65 -6.47
N VAL A 225 16.65 -21.91 -7.03
CA VAL A 225 16.42 -22.98 -8.02
C VAL A 225 17.17 -22.72 -9.33
N LYS A 226 17.26 -21.47 -9.79
CA LYS A 226 17.99 -21.12 -11.02
C LYS A 226 19.51 -21.30 -10.85
N THR A 227 20.05 -20.92 -9.68
CA THR A 227 21.48 -21.09 -9.35
C THR A 227 21.84 -22.57 -9.18
N GLU A 228 20.99 -23.36 -8.51
CA GLU A 228 21.17 -24.82 -8.41
C GLU A 228 21.08 -25.52 -9.77
N LEU A 229 20.11 -25.16 -10.63
CA LEU A 229 20.01 -25.73 -11.99
C LEU A 229 21.21 -25.39 -12.88
N GLN A 230 21.76 -24.17 -12.77
CA GLN A 230 22.98 -23.80 -13.47
C GLN A 230 24.21 -24.53 -12.91
N GLY A 231 24.27 -24.74 -11.60
CA GLY A 231 25.29 -25.56 -10.95
C GLY A 231 25.27 -27.02 -11.41
N LEU A 232 24.09 -27.65 -11.44
CA LEU A 232 23.92 -29.03 -11.88
C LEU A 232 24.25 -29.21 -13.37
N ARG A 233 23.83 -28.29 -14.26
CA ARG A 233 24.22 -28.33 -15.69
C ARG A 233 25.72 -28.18 -15.88
N SER A 234 26.37 -27.33 -15.10
CA SER A 234 27.82 -27.12 -15.17
C SER A 234 28.59 -28.34 -14.66
N ALA A 235 28.11 -29.00 -13.60
CA ALA A 235 28.66 -30.25 -13.09
C ALA A 235 28.52 -31.40 -14.10
N GLN A 236 27.36 -31.52 -14.75
CA GLN A 236 27.12 -32.54 -15.78
C GLN A 236 27.98 -32.33 -17.04
N ALA A 237 28.22 -31.08 -17.43
CA ALA A 237 29.13 -30.73 -18.52
C ALA A 237 30.59 -31.02 -18.17
N GLY A 238 31.00 -30.79 -16.91
CA GLY A 238 32.33 -31.13 -16.41
C GLY A 238 32.59 -32.65 -16.41
N GLN A 239 31.61 -33.44 -15.96
CA GLN A 239 31.71 -34.91 -15.96
C GLN A 239 31.80 -35.51 -17.37
N ARG A 240 31.02 -34.98 -18.34
CA ARG A 240 31.10 -35.43 -19.74
C ARG A 240 32.46 -35.14 -20.39
N ARG A 241 33.07 -33.99 -20.08
CA ARG A 241 34.41 -33.64 -20.58
C ARG A 241 35.51 -34.52 -19.99
N GLN A 242 35.41 -34.85 -18.70
CA GLN A 242 36.38 -35.77 -18.06
C GLN A 242 36.25 -37.21 -18.55
N ALA A 243 35.03 -37.68 -18.84
CA ALA A 243 34.81 -39.00 -19.43
C ALA A 243 35.42 -39.10 -20.84
N ALA A 244 35.15 -38.12 -21.71
CA ALA A 244 35.70 -38.09 -23.07
C ALA A 244 37.24 -38.01 -23.11
N SER A 245 37.86 -37.28 -22.17
CA SER A 245 39.32 -37.17 -22.09
C SER A 245 40.00 -38.46 -21.60
N LYS A 246 39.31 -39.31 -20.83
CA LYS A 246 39.84 -40.61 -20.39
C LYS A 246 39.73 -41.69 -21.46
N GLU A 247 38.78 -41.53 -22.37
CA GLU A 247 38.52 -42.47 -23.46
C GLU A 247 39.46 -42.24 -24.66
N GLN A 248 39.96 -41.01 -24.86
CA GLN A 248 41.01 -40.69 -25.84
C GLN A 248 42.45 -41.01 -25.38
N ALA A 249 42.64 -41.36 -24.10
CA ALA A 249 43.94 -41.65 -23.50
C ALA A 249 44.21 -43.16 -23.29
N ARG A 250 43.36 -44.03 -23.87
CA ARG A 250 43.54 -45.48 -23.97
C ARG A 250 43.72 -45.87 -25.42
#